data_AF-A0AAV7EVJ2-F1
#
_entry.id   AF-A0AAV7EVJ2-F1
#
_cell.length_a   1.000
_cell.length_b   1.000
_cell.length_c   1.000
_cell.angle_alpha   90.00
_cell.angle_beta   90.00
_cell.angle_gamma   90.00
#
_symmetry.space_group_name_H-M   'P 1'
#
loop_
_entity.id
_entity.type
_entity.pdbx_description
1 polymer ?
#
loop_
_entity_poly.entity_id
_entity_poly.type
_entity_poly.pdbx_seq_one_letter_code
_entity_poly.pdbx_strand_id
1 'polypeptide(L)'
;MRKKTSAKSSSTHLATSPKPPKPVDFDINLFSASKKPGSASKRPRSVSPLLQPVTSPLHKPVASIADVKDLASSHADSIKRHLELSHSKVLRDIDAYACRISKRFKIQIQECQQLMDEADREQKNLDERIHQNMTEMKASYAEFISDTQATASRVCKVSITELRQSAERAIESLRSRYRMTSAPV
;
A
#
# COMPACT_ATOMS: atom_id res chain seq x y z
N MET A 1 60.82 -7.36 20.64
CA MET A 1 61.33 -6.05 20.17
C MET A 1 61.73 -6.17 18.70
N ARG A 2 61.34 -5.17 17.88
CA ARG A 2 61.90 -4.74 16.56
C ARG A 2 62.01 -5.77 15.42
N LYS A 3 61.84 -5.46 14.13
CA LYS A 3 61.15 -4.44 13.30
C LYS A 3 61.52 -4.79 11.83
N LYS A 4 60.52 -4.87 10.93
CA LYS A 4 60.46 -4.47 9.48
C LYS A 4 61.61 -4.85 8.50
N THR A 5 61.38 -5.17 7.21
CA THR A 5 60.80 -4.36 6.10
C THR A 5 60.41 -5.25 4.88
N SER A 6 59.21 -5.12 4.25
CA SER A 6 58.83 -4.32 3.04
C SER A 6 59.51 -4.78 1.71
N ALA A 7 58.87 -4.99 0.54
CA ALA A 7 57.87 -4.22 -0.22
C ALA A 7 57.19 -5.14 -1.29
N LYS A 8 55.87 -5.11 -1.61
CA LYS A 8 54.99 -4.16 -2.33
C LYS A 8 54.93 -4.34 -3.87
N SER A 9 53.75 -4.70 -4.40
CA SER A 9 53.05 -4.09 -5.56
C SER A 9 51.69 -4.78 -5.77
N SER A 10 50.53 -4.27 -5.33
CA SER A 10 49.57 -3.37 -6.01
C SER A 10 49.18 -3.74 -7.46
N SER A 11 47.93 -4.17 -7.67
CA SER A 11 47.04 -3.62 -8.71
C SER A 11 45.58 -3.99 -8.43
N THR A 12 44.73 -2.98 -8.47
CA THR A 12 43.33 -2.95 -8.03
C THR A 12 42.46 -2.71 -9.24
N HIS A 13 41.55 -3.61 -9.58
CA HIS A 13 40.34 -3.28 -10.36
C HIS A 13 39.22 -4.24 -9.94
N LEU A 14 38.46 -3.82 -8.92
CA LEU A 14 37.22 -4.49 -8.51
C LEU A 14 36.06 -3.98 -9.37
N ALA A 15 35.35 -4.93 -9.96
CA ALA A 15 34.16 -4.75 -10.74
C ALA A 15 33.07 -3.99 -9.98
N THR A 16 32.41 -3.08 -10.68
CA THR A 16 31.28 -2.29 -10.18
C THR A 16 30.07 -3.21 -9.98
N SER A 17 29.68 -3.43 -8.72
CA SER A 17 28.48 -4.17 -8.34
C SER A 17 27.22 -3.36 -8.68
N PRO A 18 26.16 -3.96 -9.27
CA PRO A 18 24.90 -3.27 -9.47
C PRO A 18 24.24 -2.98 -8.12
N LYS A 19 23.82 -1.74 -7.90
CA LYS A 19 23.16 -1.29 -6.67
C LYS A 19 21.90 -2.14 -6.39
N PRO A 20 21.65 -2.54 -5.13
CA PRO A 20 20.42 -3.22 -4.76
C PRO A 20 19.20 -2.29 -5.00
N PRO A 21 18.04 -2.84 -5.39
CA PRO A 21 16.80 -2.07 -5.48
C PRO A 21 16.49 -1.47 -4.10
N LYS A 22 16.03 -0.21 -4.10
CA LYS A 22 15.70 0.51 -2.86
C LYS A 22 14.61 -0.27 -2.09
N PRO A 23 14.70 -0.36 -0.75
CA PRO A 23 13.63 -0.91 0.06
C PRO A 23 12.33 -0.17 -0.23
N VAL A 24 11.26 -0.92 -0.49
CA VAL A 24 9.91 -0.39 -0.57
C VAL A 24 9.43 -0.25 0.87
N ASP A 25 9.37 0.97 1.38
CA ASP A 25 8.78 1.24 2.70
C ASP A 25 7.26 1.02 2.61
N PHE A 26 6.80 -0.13 3.08
CA PHE A 26 5.38 -0.36 3.35
C PHE A 26 5.01 0.36 4.65
N ASP A 27 4.44 1.56 4.52
CA ASP A 27 3.91 2.29 5.67
C ASP A 27 2.52 1.74 6.05
N ILE A 28 2.51 0.90 7.10
CA ILE A 28 1.29 0.30 7.67
C ILE A 28 0.47 1.36 8.46
N ASN A 29 0.98 2.59 8.63
CA ASN A 29 0.30 3.64 9.39
C ASN A 29 -0.86 4.34 8.65
N LEU A 30 -1.17 3.95 7.40
CA LEU A 30 -2.32 4.48 6.67
C LEU A 30 -3.67 4.23 7.39
N PHE A 31 -3.73 3.25 8.30
CA PHE A 31 -4.93 2.94 9.08
C PHE A 31 -5.08 3.71 10.40
N SER A 32 -4.14 4.60 10.74
CA SER A 32 -4.16 5.35 12.02
C SER A 32 -4.73 6.78 11.91
N ALA A 33 -5.21 7.19 10.75
CA ALA A 33 -5.73 8.53 10.53
C ALA A 33 -7.23 8.64 10.81
N SER A 34 -7.63 8.73 12.08
CA SER A 34 -8.83 9.47 12.51
C SER A 34 -8.88 9.67 14.04
N LYS A 35 -7.93 10.45 14.57
CA LYS A 35 -8.15 11.19 15.81
C LYS A 35 -7.63 12.62 15.64
N LYS A 36 -8.52 13.54 15.27
CA LYS A 36 -8.30 14.98 15.52
C LYS A 36 -8.79 15.30 16.94
N PRO A 37 -7.98 15.97 17.77
CA PRO A 37 -8.46 16.59 19.01
C PRO A 37 -9.00 17.99 18.71
N GLY A 38 -10.02 18.41 19.47
CA GLY A 38 -10.31 19.83 19.69
C GLY A 38 -11.20 20.54 18.66
N SER A 39 -12.51 20.47 18.87
CA SER A 39 -13.35 21.66 18.75
C SER A 39 -14.28 21.68 19.96
N ALA A 40 -14.11 22.68 20.81
CA ALA A 40 -14.97 22.97 21.94
C ALA A 40 -16.36 23.36 21.41
N SER A 41 -17.19 22.36 21.11
CA SER A 41 -18.60 22.57 20.86
C SER A 41 -19.29 22.79 22.21
N LYS A 42 -19.61 24.06 22.48
CA LYS A 42 -20.48 24.48 23.59
C LYS A 42 -21.74 23.61 23.53
N ARG A 43 -21.92 22.76 24.56
CA ARG A 43 -23.17 22.07 24.85
C ARG A 43 -24.35 23.02 24.62
N PRO A 44 -25.37 22.70 23.81
CA PRO A 44 -26.71 22.98 24.29
C PRO A 44 -26.89 22.02 25.47
N ARG A 45 -26.92 22.60 26.66
CA ARG A 45 -27.46 21.93 27.84
C ARG A 45 -28.79 21.35 27.36
N SER A 46 -28.87 20.02 27.22
CA SER A 46 -30.16 19.36 27.16
C SER A 46 -30.79 19.67 28.49
N VAL A 47 -31.51 20.79 28.54
CA VAL A 47 -32.62 20.93 29.43
C VAL A 47 -33.53 19.78 29.06
N SER A 48 -33.30 18.64 29.70
CA SER A 48 -34.41 17.76 30.04
C SER A 48 -35.51 18.72 30.48
N PRO A 49 -36.72 18.67 29.90
CA PRO A 49 -37.83 19.33 30.54
C PRO A 49 -37.94 18.61 31.88
N LEU A 50 -37.32 19.20 32.91
CA LEU A 50 -37.75 19.14 34.28
C LEU A 50 -39.25 19.16 34.17
N LEU A 51 -39.87 18.04 34.59
CA LEU A 51 -41.28 17.88 34.86
C LEU A 51 -41.88 19.27 35.04
N GLN A 52 -42.42 19.83 33.96
CA GLN A 52 -43.07 21.11 34.08
C GLN A 52 -44.18 20.81 35.07
N PRO A 53 -44.28 21.55 36.19
CA PRO A 53 -45.48 21.48 36.99
C PRO A 53 -46.59 21.72 35.99
N VAL A 54 -47.48 20.75 35.83
CA VAL A 54 -48.78 21.01 35.24
C VAL A 54 -49.23 22.25 35.98
N THR A 55 -49.24 23.40 35.31
CA THR A 55 -49.87 24.59 35.86
C THR A 55 -51.31 24.17 35.96
N SER A 56 -51.70 23.72 37.16
CA SER A 56 -53.07 23.39 37.47
C SER A 56 -53.90 24.55 36.96
N PRO A 57 -54.88 24.32 36.07
CA PRO A 57 -55.83 25.36 35.76
C PRO A 57 -56.39 25.80 37.10
N LEU A 58 -56.27 27.09 37.41
CA LEU A 58 -56.89 27.73 38.56
C LEU A 58 -58.24 27.06 38.81
N HIS A 59 -58.32 26.25 39.88
CA HIS A 59 -59.41 25.32 40.08
C HIS A 59 -60.70 26.12 40.15
N LYS A 60 -61.51 26.10 39.08
CA LYS A 60 -62.90 26.53 39.17
C LYS A 60 -63.54 25.68 40.26
N PRO A 61 -64.31 26.26 41.19
CA PRO A 61 -65.03 25.46 42.18
C PRO A 61 -65.87 24.45 41.42
N VAL A 62 -65.59 23.17 41.62
CA VAL A 62 -66.37 22.07 41.05
C VAL A 62 -67.70 22.09 41.80
N ALA A 63 -68.70 22.74 41.21
CA ALA A 63 -69.98 22.99 41.87
C ALA A 63 -70.99 21.87 41.57
N SER A 64 -70.71 21.02 40.57
CA SER A 64 -71.58 19.91 40.14
C SER A 64 -70.79 18.66 39.74
N ILE A 65 -71.46 17.50 39.79
CA ILE A 65 -70.96 16.20 39.31
C ILE A 65 -70.57 16.27 37.82
N ALA A 66 -71.25 17.11 37.03
CA ALA A 66 -70.94 17.32 35.61
C ALA A 66 -69.52 17.90 35.42
N ASP A 67 -69.13 18.88 36.25
CA ASP A 67 -67.81 19.53 36.17
C ASP A 67 -66.68 18.52 36.46
N VAL A 68 -66.91 17.59 37.40
CA VAL A 68 -65.96 16.50 37.67
C VAL A 68 -65.79 15.61 36.44
N LYS A 69 -66.90 15.25 35.80
CA LYS A 69 -66.89 14.39 34.61
C LYS A 69 -66.14 15.05 33.46
N ASP A 70 -66.37 16.34 33.24
CA ASP A 70 -65.74 17.10 32.16
C ASP A 70 -64.24 17.29 32.44
N LEU A 71 -63.86 17.54 33.70
CA LEU A 71 -62.45 17.61 34.10
C LEU A 71 -61.74 16.26 33.91
N ALA A 72 -62.37 15.16 34.34
CA ALA A 72 -61.84 13.81 34.17
C ALA A 72 -61.70 13.43 32.69
N SER A 73 -62.71 13.77 31.87
CA SER A 73 -62.70 13.53 30.43
C SER A 73 -61.59 14.34 29.75
N SER A 74 -61.47 15.63 30.06
CA SER A 74 -60.40 16.50 29.55
C SER A 74 -59.01 16.00 29.95
N HIS A 75 -58.85 15.49 31.16
CA HIS A 75 -57.59 14.92 31.63
C HIS A 75 -57.25 13.64 30.87
N ALA A 76 -58.22 12.74 30.67
CA ALA A 76 -58.06 11.53 29.87
C ALA A 76 -57.67 11.85 28.41
N ASP A 77 -58.34 12.81 27.78
CA ASP A 77 -58.03 13.26 26.42
C ASP A 77 -56.64 13.90 26.33
N SER A 78 -56.21 14.63 27.37
CA SER A 78 -54.86 15.18 27.45
C SER A 78 -53.80 14.07 27.52
N ILE A 79 -54.01 13.03 28.34
CA ILE A 79 -53.11 11.88 28.42
C ILE A 79 -53.04 11.16 27.08
N LYS A 80 -54.20 10.91 26.45
CA LYS A 80 -54.29 10.23 25.15
C LYS A 80 -53.48 10.98 24.09
N ARG A 81 -53.70 12.29 23.93
CA ARG A 81 -52.95 13.12 22.99
C ARG A 81 -51.45 13.14 23.29
N HIS A 82 -51.07 13.18 24.57
CA HIS A 82 -49.67 13.12 24.96
C HIS A 82 -49.01 11.79 24.57
N LEU A 83 -49.72 10.67 24.79
CA LEU A 83 -49.25 9.33 24.40
C LEU A 83 -49.12 9.20 22.87
N GLU A 84 -50.11 9.67 22.11
CA GLU A 84 -50.09 9.67 20.64
C GLU A 84 -48.92 10.50 20.08
N LEU A 85 -48.68 11.69 20.63
CA LEU A 85 -47.54 12.54 20.26
C LEU A 85 -46.21 11.88 20.60
N SER A 86 -46.09 11.29 21.79
CA SER A 86 -44.88 10.58 22.22
C SER A 86 -44.59 9.38 21.32
N HIS A 87 -45.60 8.56 21.04
CA HIS A 87 -45.49 7.41 20.16
C HIS A 87 -45.08 7.83 18.74
N SER A 88 -45.77 8.81 18.16
CA SER A 88 -45.44 9.34 16.83
C SER A 88 -44.02 9.89 16.76
N LYS A 89 -43.54 10.55 17.83
CA LYS A 89 -42.17 11.03 17.93
C LYS A 89 -41.16 9.88 17.93
N VAL A 90 -41.37 8.85 18.75
CA VAL A 90 -40.48 7.69 18.82
C VAL A 90 -40.39 6.98 17.47
N LEU A 91 -41.52 6.76 16.78
CA LEU A 91 -41.52 6.14 15.46
C LEU A 91 -40.71 6.96 14.45
N ARG A 92 -40.89 8.28 14.40
CA ARG A 92 -40.10 9.14 13.49
C ARG A 92 -38.60 9.10 13.80
N ASP A 93 -38.23 9.03 15.08
CA ASP A 93 -36.83 8.93 15.49
C ASP A 93 -36.22 7.57 15.08
N ILE A 94 -36.99 6.49 15.19
CA ILE A 94 -36.60 5.15 14.70
C ILE A 94 -36.40 5.16 13.19
N ASP A 95 -37.35 5.71 12.43
CA ASP A 95 -37.26 5.80 10.97
C ASP A 95 -36.07 6.65 10.52
N ALA A 96 -35.84 7.79 11.18
CA ALA A 96 -34.70 8.65 10.91
C ALA A 96 -33.37 7.97 11.26
N TYR A 97 -33.33 7.16 12.32
CA TYR A 97 -32.18 6.34 12.65
C TYR A 97 -31.93 5.25 11.60
N ALA A 98 -32.98 4.50 11.21
CA ALA A 98 -32.93 3.45 10.20
C ALA A 98 -32.45 3.97 8.83
N CYS A 99 -32.96 5.14 8.42
CA CYS A 99 -32.52 5.80 7.19
C CYS A 99 -31.03 6.19 7.24
N ARG A 100 -30.56 6.75 8.36
CA ARG A 100 -29.16 7.16 8.52
C ARG A 100 -28.23 5.97 8.54
N ILE A 101 -28.57 4.90 9.25
CA ILE A 101 -27.73 3.70 9.33
C ILE A 101 -27.68 2.98 7.98
N SER A 102 -28.81 2.86 7.28
CA SER A 102 -28.86 2.28 5.93
C SER A 102 -28.00 3.06 4.94
N LYS A 103 -28.04 4.40 4.97
CA LYS A 103 -27.17 5.24 4.12
C LYS A 103 -25.69 5.00 4.40
N ARG A 104 -25.29 4.95 5.68
CA ARG A 104 -23.89 4.69 6.07
C ARG A 104 -23.42 3.30 5.63
N PHE A 105 -24.27 2.28 5.81
CA PHE A 105 -23.96 0.94 5.34
C PHE A 105 -23.79 0.89 3.82
N LYS A 106 -24.66 1.55 3.06
CA LYS A 106 -24.53 1.61 1.60
C LYS A 106 -23.22 2.25 1.16
N ILE A 107 -22.82 3.36 1.80
CA ILE A 107 -21.55 4.03 1.53
C ILE A 107 -20.38 3.10 1.85
N GLN A 108 -20.36 2.49 3.05
CA GLN A 108 -19.30 1.56 3.43
C GLN A 108 -19.18 0.37 2.48
N ILE A 109 -20.30 -0.22 2.06
CA ILE A 109 -20.28 -1.33 1.09
C ILE A 109 -19.67 -0.89 -0.24
N GLN A 110 -20.00 0.31 -0.72
CA GLN A 110 -19.42 0.86 -1.94
C GLN A 110 -17.93 1.15 -1.79
N GLU A 111 -17.50 1.72 -0.66
CA GLU A 111 -16.09 1.97 -0.36
C GLU A 111 -15.29 0.65 -0.27
N CYS A 112 -15.85 -0.37 0.39
CA CYS A 112 -15.24 -1.70 0.44
C CYS A 112 -15.13 -2.33 -0.94
N GLN A 113 -16.15 -2.21 -1.78
CA GLN A 113 -16.10 -2.72 -3.15
C GLN A 113 -15.02 -2.01 -3.97
N GLN A 114 -14.98 -0.68 -3.92
CA GLN A 114 -13.95 0.10 -4.62
C GLN A 114 -12.54 -0.27 -4.16
N LEU A 115 -12.35 -0.49 -2.85
CA LEU A 115 -11.06 -0.91 -2.30
C LEU A 115 -10.64 -2.30 -2.81
N MET A 116 -11.58 -3.25 -2.90
CA MET A 116 -11.29 -4.57 -3.47
C MET A 116 -10.92 -4.47 -4.96
N ASP A 117 -11.69 -3.71 -5.74
CA ASP A 117 -11.43 -3.52 -7.18
C ASP A 117 -10.08 -2.85 -7.43
N GLU A 118 -9.69 -1.90 -6.56
CA GLU A 118 -8.39 -1.25 -6.56
C GLU A 118 -7.26 -2.23 -6.27
N ALA A 119 -7.39 -3.01 -5.20
CA ALA A 119 -6.38 -3.99 -4.79
C ALA A 119 -6.17 -5.07 -5.87
N ASP A 120 -7.24 -5.57 -6.47
CA ASP A 120 -7.17 -6.54 -7.57
C ASP A 120 -6.46 -5.96 -8.80
N ARG A 121 -6.69 -4.68 -9.10
CA ARG A 121 -6.04 -4.00 -10.22
C ARG A 121 -4.55 -3.78 -9.97
N GLU A 122 -4.19 -3.30 -8.78
CA GLU A 122 -2.78 -3.12 -8.38
C GLU A 122 -2.03 -4.45 -8.33
N GLN A 123 -2.67 -5.52 -7.84
CA GLN A 123 -2.08 -6.86 -7.86
C GLN A 123 -1.77 -7.31 -9.29
N LYS A 124 -2.73 -7.19 -10.22
CA LYS A 124 -2.51 -7.53 -11.63
C LYS A 124 -1.38 -6.71 -12.25
N ASN A 125 -1.32 -5.40 -11.96
CA ASN A 125 -0.26 -4.53 -12.45
C ASN A 125 1.13 -4.97 -11.94
N LEU A 126 1.22 -5.31 -10.65
CA LEU A 126 2.46 -5.82 -10.06
C LEU A 126 2.88 -7.14 -10.68
N ASP A 127 1.95 -8.07 -10.88
CA ASP A 127 2.21 -9.36 -11.51
C ASP A 127 2.73 -9.18 -12.95
N GLU A 128 2.09 -8.32 -13.74
CA GLU A 128 2.53 -7.97 -15.10
C GLU A 128 3.94 -7.37 -15.11
N ARG A 129 4.24 -6.45 -14.19
CA ARG A 129 5.56 -5.81 -14.07
C ARG A 129 6.64 -6.80 -13.66
N ILE A 130 6.35 -7.70 -12.73
CA ILE A 130 7.28 -8.76 -12.31
C ILE A 130 7.57 -9.68 -13.49
N HIS A 131 6.52 -10.10 -14.21
CA HIS A 131 6.67 -10.98 -15.36
C HIS A 131 7.50 -10.34 -16.48
N GLN A 132 7.22 -9.07 -16.79
CA GLN A 132 7.95 -8.30 -17.78
C GLN A 132 9.43 -8.15 -17.39
N ASN A 133 9.72 -7.75 -16.14
CA ASN A 133 11.08 -7.60 -15.65
C ASN A 133 11.84 -8.93 -15.68
N MET A 134 11.21 -10.02 -15.26
CA MET A 134 11.82 -11.36 -15.31
C MET A 134 12.17 -11.76 -16.75
N THR A 135 11.29 -11.45 -17.71
CA THR A 135 11.51 -11.72 -19.13
C THR A 135 12.67 -10.90 -19.69
N GLU A 136 12.71 -9.60 -19.39
CA GLU A 136 13.81 -8.71 -19.78
C GLU A 136 15.15 -9.14 -19.17
N MET A 137 15.17 -9.51 -17.89
CA MET A 137 16.35 -9.99 -17.20
C MET A 137 16.89 -11.29 -17.81
N LYS A 138 15.99 -12.22 -18.14
CA LYS A 138 16.36 -13.47 -18.81
C LYS A 138 16.95 -13.21 -20.20
N ALA A 139 16.36 -12.29 -20.97
CA ALA A 139 16.86 -11.90 -22.28
C ALA A 139 18.24 -11.24 -22.19
N SER A 140 18.42 -10.25 -21.30
CA SER A 140 19.69 -9.57 -21.08
C SER A 140 20.79 -10.51 -20.60
N TYR A 141 20.46 -11.46 -19.72
CA TYR A 141 21.44 -12.46 -19.28
C TYR A 141 21.85 -13.41 -20.41
N ALA A 142 20.90 -13.82 -21.27
CA ALA A 142 21.20 -14.66 -22.44
C ALA A 142 22.12 -13.93 -23.44
N GLU A 143 21.88 -12.64 -23.69
CA GLU A 143 22.74 -11.79 -24.52
C GLU A 143 24.14 -11.67 -23.91
N PHE A 144 24.24 -11.37 -22.62
CA PHE A 144 25.51 -11.28 -21.90
C PHE A 144 26.35 -12.56 -22.00
N ILE A 145 25.73 -13.73 -21.85
CA ILE A 145 26.43 -15.02 -21.97
C ILE A 145 26.91 -15.24 -23.41
N SER A 146 26.08 -14.91 -24.41
CA SER A 146 26.45 -15.00 -25.83
C SER A 146 27.64 -14.11 -26.16
N ASP A 147 27.62 -12.86 -25.72
CA ASP A 147 28.70 -11.89 -25.93
C ASP A 147 30.00 -12.29 -25.24
N THR A 148 29.89 -12.81 -24.01
CA THR A 148 31.04 -13.31 -23.25
C THR A 148 31.67 -14.50 -23.96
N GLN A 149 30.86 -15.46 -24.44
CA GLN A 149 31.32 -16.62 -25.18
C GLN A 149 31.96 -16.23 -26.52
N ALA A 150 31.33 -15.32 -27.27
CA ALA A 150 31.87 -14.80 -28.53
C ALA A 150 33.22 -14.10 -28.32
N THR A 151 33.32 -13.28 -27.27
CA THR A 151 34.55 -12.58 -26.91
C THR A 151 35.66 -13.55 -26.51
N ALA A 152 35.37 -14.51 -25.63
CA ALA A 152 36.33 -15.52 -25.21
C ALA A 152 36.81 -16.38 -26.39
N SER A 153 35.88 -16.82 -27.24
CA SER A 153 36.20 -17.59 -28.45
C SER A 153 37.15 -16.81 -29.39
N ARG A 154 36.84 -15.53 -29.62
CA ARG A 154 37.69 -14.64 -30.44
C ARG A 154 39.08 -14.50 -29.85
N VAL A 155 39.19 -14.25 -28.54
CA VAL A 155 40.48 -14.13 -27.85
C VAL A 155 41.29 -15.43 -28.00
N CYS A 156 40.69 -16.59 -27.73
CA CYS A 156 41.37 -17.88 -27.88
C CYS A 156 41.86 -18.09 -29.32
N LYS A 157 41.02 -17.80 -30.32
CA LYS A 157 41.38 -17.94 -31.74
C LYS A 157 42.57 -17.05 -32.12
N VAL A 158 42.58 -15.79 -31.68
CA VAL A 158 43.67 -14.85 -31.93
C VAL A 158 44.95 -15.32 -31.24
N SER A 159 44.90 -15.59 -29.93
CA SER A 159 46.08 -15.99 -29.15
C SER A 159 46.72 -17.27 -29.66
N ILE A 160 45.93 -18.28 -30.06
CA ILE A 160 46.46 -19.52 -30.63
C ILE A 160 47.17 -19.25 -31.97
N THR A 161 46.58 -18.40 -32.81
CA THR A 161 47.15 -18.06 -34.12
C THR A 161 48.45 -17.27 -33.97
N GLU A 162 48.49 -16.29 -33.08
CA GLU A 162 49.68 -15.49 -32.78
C GLU A 162 50.80 -16.35 -32.19
N LEU A 163 50.48 -17.24 -31.25
CA LEU A 163 51.44 -18.16 -30.66
C LEU A 163 52.03 -19.10 -31.71
N ARG A 164 51.19 -19.65 -32.60
CA ARG A 164 51.63 -20.49 -33.72
C ARG A 164 52.59 -19.72 -34.64
N GLN A 165 52.21 -18.52 -35.07
CA GLN A 165 53.06 -17.70 -35.93
C GLN A 165 54.38 -17.32 -35.25
N SER A 166 54.36 -17.07 -33.94
CA SER A 166 55.57 -16.81 -33.17
C SER A 166 56.48 -18.05 -33.11
N ALA A 167 55.93 -19.24 -32.92
CA ALA A 167 56.67 -20.49 -32.92
C ALA A 167 57.29 -20.78 -34.30
N GLU A 168 56.53 -20.61 -35.39
CA GLU A 168 57.02 -20.75 -36.76
C GLU A 168 58.19 -19.79 -37.04
N ARG A 169 58.07 -18.52 -36.63
CA ARG A 169 59.16 -17.53 -36.72
C ARG A 169 60.40 -17.92 -35.92
N ALA A 170 60.24 -18.45 -34.70
CA ALA A 170 61.36 -18.90 -33.88
C ALA A 170 62.09 -20.11 -34.49
N ILE A 171 61.34 -21.07 -35.06
CA ILE A 171 61.89 -22.23 -35.77
C ILE A 171 62.68 -21.77 -37.00
N GLU A 172 62.13 -20.86 -37.80
CA GLU A 172 62.81 -20.36 -38.99
C GLU A 172 64.09 -19.59 -38.65
N SER A 173 64.07 -18.79 -37.59
CA SER A 173 65.26 -18.13 -37.04
C SER A 173 66.36 -19.12 -36.62
N LEU A 174 65.99 -20.26 -36.03
CA LEU A 174 66.95 -21.32 -35.71
C LEU A 174 67.53 -21.95 -36.98
N ARG A 175 66.69 -22.33 -37.95
CA ARG A 175 67.15 -22.93 -39.22
C ARG A 175 68.13 -22.01 -39.96
N SER A 176 67.81 -20.73 -40.05
CA SER A 176 68.66 -19.70 -40.64
C SER A 176 70.03 -19.62 -39.95
N ARG A 177 70.07 -19.60 -38.61
CA ARG A 177 71.33 -19.55 -37.84
C ARG A 177 72.21 -20.77 -38.03
N TYR A 178 71.62 -21.96 -38.15
CA TYR A 178 72.36 -23.22 -38.30
C TYR A 178 72.57 -23.66 -39.76
N ARG A 179 72.21 -22.82 -40.74
CA ARG A 179 72.30 -23.13 -42.19
C ARG A 179 71.62 -24.44 -42.57
N MET A 180 70.51 -24.76 -41.90
CA MET A 180 69.68 -25.92 -42.23
C MET A 180 68.82 -25.54 -43.44
N THR A 181 69.20 -25.97 -44.64
CA THR A 181 68.36 -25.78 -45.84
C THR A 181 67.14 -26.68 -45.75
N SER A 182 65.95 -26.10 -45.88
CA SER A 182 64.71 -26.86 -46.05
C SER A 182 64.85 -27.79 -47.26
N ALA A 183 64.86 -29.10 -47.04
CA ALA A 183 64.73 -30.06 -48.13
C ALA A 183 63.37 -29.85 -48.82
N PRO A 184 63.30 -29.85 -50.15
CA PRO A 184 62.03 -29.82 -50.85
C PRO A 184 61.32 -31.16 -50.62
N VAL A 185 60.01 -31.10 -50.32
CA VAL A 185 59.10 -32.25 -50.41
C VAL A 185 58.68 -32.40 -51.87
#